data_AF-A0A962FPU9-F1
#
_entry.id   AF-A0A962FPU9-F1
#
_cell.length_a   1.000
_cell.length_b   1.000
_cell.length_c   1.000
_cell.angle_alpha   90.00
_cell.angle_beta   90.00
_cell.angle_gamma   90.00
#
_symmetry.space_group_name_H-M   'P 1'
#
loop_
_entity.id
_entity.type
_entity.pdbx_description
1 polymer ?
#
loop_
_entity_poly.entity_id
_entity_poly.type
_entity_poly.pdbx_seq_one_letter_code
_entity_poly.pdbx_strand_id
1 'polypeptide(L)'
;MSAPRLLLMLLCGATTAAHAGTFLKFGGQPDSLVVHPDGYTGSGATLNVSVCLNPSLPPNGGIAQAEQSIRNVVAEYNRFQGKLGNVLVNPAPASDFEGVMLHEIGHCIGMDHPTYGPSEVGSGSPMLYFANAGNGPNGVKNTDDGTDNVRATRDDVRSDDVNFNWFRNNVNDPFQALPAVIDRTNHSILTSNLPAGHNYVEVSTAFDPCESSVNSSGLRGQARTQNTMFPVICGNNLLRELARDDVRLLRIARAGVDGTQGTSDDYTTTLTYAGQTSNCDIVIGFSDSTGFAQCNVSATIGGGLGADAAITSGTITARLSVNWHFNQVDTTGSAVGPTISANSPASGSTTAMAGGTIGAQVTRNITFTVSGGSGAGTTDLLCQVNSGTVAINSGGNQQNIPVGGSTSAVVARFTLTASAQAGQIGCTATPDGGSVANFTYNFTAPAGTPPSSCTGGRIMKSGFENTGDIACP
;
A
#
# COMPACT_ATOMS: atom_id res chain seq x y z
N MET A 1 61.60 -0.92 31.86
CA MET A 1 61.18 -2.32 31.62
C MET A 1 59.89 -2.27 30.84
N SER A 2 59.82 -2.94 29.70
CA SER A 2 58.71 -2.83 28.75
C SER A 2 58.04 -4.20 28.61
N ALA A 3 56.74 -4.26 28.89
CA ALA A 3 55.90 -5.46 28.88
C ALA A 3 54.46 -5.03 28.47
N PRO A 4 53.63 -5.91 27.88
CA PRO A 4 53.21 -5.66 26.50
C PRO A 4 51.82 -5.02 26.36
N ARG A 5 51.59 -4.37 25.22
CA ARG A 5 50.24 -4.08 24.74
C ARG A 5 49.56 -5.39 24.35
N LEU A 6 48.57 -5.83 25.13
CA LEU A 6 47.67 -6.90 24.74
C LEU A 6 46.72 -6.38 23.65
N LEU A 7 46.95 -6.78 22.41
CA LEU A 7 46.05 -6.51 21.29
C LEU A 7 44.82 -7.42 21.41
N LEU A 8 43.77 -6.94 22.09
CA LEU A 8 42.48 -7.60 22.07
C LEU A 8 41.84 -7.39 20.68
N MET A 9 42.00 -8.37 19.79
CA MET A 9 41.18 -8.43 18.57
C MET A 9 39.74 -8.70 18.97
N LEU A 10 38.94 -7.63 19.03
CA LEU A 10 37.49 -7.75 19.01
C LEU A 10 37.10 -8.20 17.59
N LEU A 11 36.96 -9.52 17.38
CA LEU A 11 36.28 -10.01 16.20
C LEU A 11 34.82 -9.56 16.28
N CYS A 12 34.46 -8.55 15.49
CA CYS A 12 33.07 -8.35 15.08
C CYS A 12 32.66 -9.55 14.24
N GLY A 13 32.13 -10.59 14.89
CA GLY A 13 31.40 -11.64 14.21
C GLY A 13 30.17 -11.03 13.53
N ALA A 14 30.12 -11.10 12.20
CA ALA A 14 28.95 -10.66 11.46
C ALA A 14 27.78 -11.61 11.76
N THR A 15 26.75 -11.09 12.45
CA THR A 15 25.52 -11.82 12.77
C THR A 15 24.55 -11.84 11.60
N THR A 16 23.60 -12.76 11.66
CA THR A 16 22.67 -13.08 10.57
C THR A 16 21.29 -13.43 11.17
N ALA A 17 20.11 -13.29 10.55
CA ALA A 17 19.58 -12.80 9.25
C ALA A 17 18.25 -13.56 8.87
N ALA A 18 17.46 -14.01 9.85
CA ALA A 18 16.41 -15.04 9.67
C ALA A 18 15.18 -14.84 10.53
N HIS A 19 14.07 -15.29 10.03
CA HIS A 19 12.83 -14.58 10.22
C HIS A 19 11.71 -15.60 10.23
N ALA A 20 10.78 -15.45 11.17
CA ALA A 20 9.92 -16.54 11.63
C ALA A 20 8.44 -16.31 11.27
N GLY A 21 7.80 -17.31 10.67
CA GLY A 21 6.36 -17.31 10.42
C GLY A 21 5.79 -18.72 10.28
N THR A 22 4.51 -18.90 10.55
CA THR A 22 3.79 -20.19 10.50
C THR A 22 2.69 -20.16 9.43
N PHE A 23 2.38 -21.31 8.84
CA PHE A 23 1.19 -21.50 8.01
C PHE A 23 0.12 -22.27 8.76
N LEU A 24 -1.15 -22.05 8.38
CA LEU A 24 -2.32 -22.72 8.97
C LEU A 24 -2.14 -24.23 9.00
N LYS A 25 -2.52 -24.86 10.12
CA LYS A 25 -2.41 -26.31 10.30
C LYS A 25 -3.74 -27.01 10.02
N PHE A 26 -3.67 -28.11 9.26
CA PHE A 26 -4.79 -29.02 9.06
C PHE A 26 -4.45 -30.40 9.65
N GLY A 27 -5.43 -31.05 10.29
CA GLY A 27 -5.22 -32.32 10.96
C GLY A 27 -4.67 -33.42 10.04
N GLY A 28 -3.60 -34.09 10.48
CA GLY A 28 -2.96 -35.17 9.72
C GLY A 28 -2.04 -34.72 8.58
N GLN A 29 -1.76 -33.41 8.45
CA GLN A 29 -0.75 -32.88 7.53
C GLN A 29 0.63 -32.78 8.19
N PRO A 30 1.74 -32.77 7.41
CA PRO A 30 3.08 -32.60 7.98
C PRO A 30 3.26 -31.22 8.62
N ASP A 31 4.16 -31.12 9.60
CA ASP A 31 4.45 -29.85 10.27
C ASP A 31 5.01 -28.79 9.31
N SER A 32 5.67 -29.23 8.23
CA SER A 32 6.18 -28.42 7.12
C SER A 32 5.15 -28.12 6.04
N LEU A 33 3.86 -28.29 6.32
CA LEU A 33 2.77 -27.83 5.45
C LEU A 33 2.94 -26.35 5.09
N VAL A 34 2.83 -26.03 3.81
CA VAL A 34 2.62 -24.66 3.30
C VAL A 34 1.17 -24.52 2.85
N VAL A 35 0.58 -23.35 3.12
CA VAL A 35 -0.79 -23.04 2.74
C VAL A 35 -0.80 -21.89 1.74
N HIS A 36 -1.44 -22.14 0.61
CA HIS A 36 -1.52 -21.24 -0.53
C HIS A 36 -2.88 -20.51 -0.55
N PRO A 37 -2.96 -19.29 -1.12
CA PRO A 37 -4.22 -18.58 -1.32
C PRO A 37 -5.15 -19.32 -2.30
N ASP A 38 -6.41 -18.86 -2.35
CA ASP A 38 -7.39 -19.37 -3.31
C ASP A 38 -6.95 -19.18 -4.78
N GLY A 39 -7.45 -20.09 -5.62
CA GLY A 39 -7.08 -20.22 -7.03
C GLY A 39 -5.74 -20.92 -7.30
N TYR A 40 -4.92 -21.22 -6.29
CA TYR A 40 -3.67 -21.96 -6.50
C TYR A 40 -3.92 -23.45 -6.73
N THR A 41 -3.24 -24.01 -7.73
CA THR A 41 -3.47 -25.40 -8.20
C THR A 41 -2.18 -26.22 -8.36
N GLY A 42 -1.04 -25.72 -7.88
CA GLY A 42 0.28 -26.29 -8.18
C GLY A 42 0.84 -25.87 -9.55
N SER A 43 0.43 -24.70 -10.06
CA SER A 43 0.94 -24.13 -11.31
C SER A 43 1.02 -22.60 -11.22
N GLY A 44 1.99 -22.01 -11.92
CA GLY A 44 2.39 -20.62 -11.73
C GLY A 44 1.49 -19.64 -12.47
N ALA A 45 1.03 -18.60 -11.75
CA ALA A 45 0.09 -17.61 -12.25
C ALA A 45 0.10 -16.32 -11.41
N THR A 46 -0.69 -15.33 -11.82
CA THR A 46 -1.18 -14.30 -10.89
C THR A 46 -2.49 -14.79 -10.27
N LEU A 47 -2.48 -15.06 -8.96
CA LEU A 47 -3.67 -15.37 -8.19
C LEU A 47 -4.38 -14.07 -7.85
N ASN A 48 -5.63 -13.92 -8.27
CA ASN A 48 -6.46 -12.78 -7.93
C ASN A 48 -7.40 -13.19 -6.80
N VAL A 49 -7.22 -12.60 -5.62
CA VAL A 49 -8.03 -12.88 -4.43
C VAL A 49 -8.93 -11.68 -4.16
N SER A 50 -10.23 -11.89 -4.25
CA SER A 50 -11.25 -10.86 -4.06
C SER A 50 -11.71 -10.81 -2.61
N VAL A 51 -11.69 -9.61 -2.03
CA VAL A 51 -12.12 -9.30 -0.67
C VAL A 51 -13.38 -8.45 -0.75
N CYS A 52 -14.42 -8.78 0.00
CA CYS A 52 -15.67 -8.04 0.00
C CYS A 52 -16.28 -7.91 1.38
N LEU A 53 -17.15 -6.90 1.54
CA LEU A 53 -17.87 -6.63 2.76
C LEU A 53 -19.33 -7.09 2.61
N ASN A 54 -19.79 -7.98 3.50
CA ASN A 54 -21.12 -8.56 3.41
C ASN A 54 -22.21 -7.47 3.57
N PRO A 55 -23.10 -7.28 2.58
CA PRO A 55 -24.11 -6.21 2.60
C PRO A 55 -25.28 -6.47 3.57
N SER A 56 -25.39 -7.67 4.15
CA SER A 56 -26.54 -8.12 4.95
C SER A 56 -26.52 -7.63 6.41
N LEU A 57 -25.68 -6.63 6.70
CA LEU A 57 -25.41 -6.14 8.05
C LEU A 57 -26.24 -4.88 8.36
N PRO A 58 -26.55 -4.60 9.64
CA PRO A 58 -27.34 -3.43 10.00
C PRO A 58 -26.60 -2.12 9.67
N PRO A 59 -27.27 -1.09 9.11
CA PRO A 59 -26.64 0.18 8.71
C PRO A 59 -25.87 0.90 9.83
N ASN A 60 -26.25 0.66 11.09
CA ASN A 60 -25.66 1.27 12.27
C ASN A 60 -24.38 0.55 12.76
N GLY A 61 -23.95 -0.52 12.08
CA GLY A 61 -22.84 -1.40 12.47
C GLY A 61 -21.47 -1.09 11.85
N GLY A 62 -21.25 0.13 11.35
CA GLY A 62 -19.93 0.57 10.86
C GLY A 62 -19.54 0.12 9.44
N ILE A 63 -20.44 -0.52 8.67
CA ILE A 63 -20.18 -1.04 7.30
C ILE A 63 -19.51 0.01 6.40
N ALA A 64 -20.11 1.20 6.29
CA ALA A 64 -19.60 2.28 5.45
C ALA A 64 -18.26 2.86 5.96
N GLN A 65 -17.93 2.65 7.24
CA GLN A 65 -16.67 3.10 7.86
C GLN A 65 -15.56 2.05 7.69
N ALA A 66 -15.93 0.76 7.70
CA ALA A 66 -15.01 -0.37 7.49
C ALA A 66 -14.41 -0.40 6.08
N GLU A 67 -15.14 0.07 5.08
CA GLU A 67 -14.74 0.00 3.66
C GLU A 67 -13.36 0.60 3.38
N GLN A 68 -13.04 1.79 3.91
CA GLN A 68 -11.72 2.39 3.67
C GLN A 68 -10.59 1.58 4.33
N SER A 69 -10.80 1.08 5.54
CA SER A 69 -9.82 0.22 6.22
C SER A 69 -9.58 -1.09 5.46
N ILE A 70 -10.60 -1.69 4.84
CA ILE A 70 -10.44 -2.90 4.01
C ILE A 70 -9.65 -2.59 2.72
N ARG A 71 -9.94 -1.45 2.06
CA ARG A 71 -9.19 -0.99 0.88
C ARG A 71 -7.71 -0.77 1.21
N ASN A 72 -7.43 -0.19 2.37
CA ASN A 72 -6.08 0.03 2.89
C ASN A 72 -5.32 -1.30 3.09
N VAL A 73 -5.94 -2.30 3.73
CA VAL A 73 -5.36 -3.64 3.92
C VAL A 73 -5.08 -4.34 2.59
N VAL A 74 -6.02 -4.29 1.64
CA VAL A 74 -5.82 -4.83 0.29
C VAL A 74 -4.60 -4.20 -0.39
N ALA A 75 -4.42 -2.88 -0.24
CA ALA A 75 -3.26 -2.19 -0.77
C ALA A 75 -1.96 -2.47 -0.01
N GLU A 76 -2.00 -2.72 1.30
CA GLU A 76 -0.82 -3.16 2.08
C GLU A 76 -0.29 -4.51 1.55
N TYR A 77 -1.16 -5.52 1.41
CA TYR A 77 -0.80 -6.81 0.83
C TYR A 77 -0.30 -6.70 -0.63
N ASN A 78 -0.88 -5.81 -1.42
CA ASN A 78 -0.42 -5.54 -2.80
C ASN A 78 0.90 -4.76 -2.86
N ARG A 79 1.18 -3.86 -1.89
CA ARG A 79 2.48 -3.20 -1.75
C ARG A 79 3.57 -4.20 -1.37
N PHE A 80 3.22 -5.23 -0.58
CA PHE A 80 4.05 -6.40 -0.30
C PHE A 80 5.46 -6.05 0.24
N GLN A 81 5.52 -5.06 1.13
CA GLN A 81 6.76 -4.48 1.65
C GLN A 81 6.88 -4.65 3.16
N GLY A 82 7.85 -5.46 3.59
CA GLY A 82 8.11 -5.70 5.01
C GLY A 82 8.88 -4.55 5.67
N LYS A 83 8.30 -3.97 6.72
CA LYS A 83 8.85 -2.83 7.46
C LYS A 83 9.43 -3.23 8.83
N LEU A 84 10.26 -2.33 9.36
CA LEU A 84 10.62 -2.26 10.78
C LEU A 84 9.92 -1.04 11.37
N GLY A 85 9.55 -1.07 12.64
CA GLY A 85 8.77 0.01 13.26
C GLY A 85 7.30 0.01 12.85
N ASN A 86 6.76 -1.14 12.42
CA ASN A 86 5.36 -1.27 11.97
C ASN A 86 4.32 -1.21 13.12
N VAL A 87 4.77 -1.15 14.37
CA VAL A 87 3.90 -0.90 15.54
C VAL A 87 4.01 0.56 15.96
N LEU A 88 2.93 1.31 15.75
CA LEU A 88 2.77 2.69 16.23
C LEU A 88 1.86 2.72 17.46
N VAL A 89 1.89 3.81 18.22
CA VAL A 89 0.94 4.04 19.33
C VAL A 89 -0.39 4.52 18.77
N ASN A 90 -1.48 3.84 19.13
CA ASN A 90 -2.85 4.26 18.87
C ASN A 90 -3.27 5.31 19.92
N PRO A 91 -3.60 6.55 19.53
CA PRO A 91 -4.09 7.56 20.47
C PRO A 91 -5.58 7.38 20.84
N ALA A 92 -6.32 6.49 20.16
CA ALA A 92 -7.74 6.26 20.41
C ALA A 92 -7.98 5.09 21.39
N PRO A 93 -8.93 5.20 22.34
CA PRO A 93 -9.29 4.13 23.27
C PRO A 93 -10.23 3.10 22.60
N ALA A 94 -9.82 2.54 21.47
CA ALA A 94 -10.63 1.72 20.58
C ALA A 94 -9.73 0.76 19.77
N SER A 95 -10.19 -0.46 19.52
CA SER A 95 -9.43 -1.47 18.78
C SER A 95 -9.29 -1.08 17.30
N ASP A 96 -8.08 -1.13 16.76
CA ASP A 96 -7.82 -0.71 15.37
C ASP A 96 -8.33 -1.74 14.36
N PHE A 97 -9.47 -1.46 13.72
CA PHE A 97 -10.09 -2.38 12.78
C PHE A 97 -9.20 -2.64 11.54
N GLU A 98 -8.41 -1.67 11.10
CA GLU A 98 -7.49 -1.85 9.97
C GLU A 98 -6.42 -2.90 10.28
N GLY A 99 -5.74 -2.80 11.43
CA GLY A 99 -4.77 -3.81 11.85
C GLY A 99 -5.37 -5.18 12.13
N VAL A 100 -6.61 -5.24 12.66
CA VAL A 100 -7.30 -6.54 12.81
C VAL A 100 -7.65 -7.15 11.45
N MET A 101 -8.13 -6.37 10.48
CA MET A 101 -8.38 -6.91 9.13
C MET A 101 -7.08 -7.28 8.39
N LEU A 102 -5.96 -6.60 8.65
CA LEU A 102 -4.64 -7.02 8.18
C LEU A 102 -4.26 -8.41 8.72
N HIS A 103 -4.54 -8.67 9.99
CA HIS A 103 -4.37 -9.97 10.65
C HIS A 103 -5.28 -11.04 10.03
N GLU A 104 -6.60 -10.83 10.03
CA GLU A 104 -7.57 -11.84 9.57
C GLU A 104 -7.46 -12.15 8.07
N ILE A 105 -7.10 -11.17 7.23
CA ILE A 105 -6.83 -11.44 5.81
C ILE A 105 -5.57 -12.29 5.63
N GLY A 106 -4.58 -12.17 6.53
CA GLY A 106 -3.38 -13.03 6.53
C GLY A 106 -3.71 -14.50 6.75
N HIS A 107 -4.58 -14.80 7.71
CA HIS A 107 -5.17 -16.13 7.88
C HIS A 107 -5.91 -16.60 6.62
N CYS A 108 -6.76 -15.74 6.06
CA CYS A 108 -7.51 -16.05 4.85
C CYS A 108 -6.65 -16.19 3.57
N ILE A 109 -5.34 -15.95 3.63
CA ILE A 109 -4.35 -16.27 2.57
C ILE A 109 -3.29 -17.30 3.00
N GLY A 110 -3.46 -17.95 4.16
CA GLY A 110 -2.71 -19.14 4.58
C GLY A 110 -1.77 -18.97 5.78
N MET A 111 -1.57 -17.75 6.27
CA MET A 111 -0.67 -17.48 7.40
C MET A 111 -1.30 -17.89 8.75
N ASP A 112 -0.47 -18.15 9.75
CA ASP A 112 -0.87 -18.53 11.10
C ASP A 112 -0.05 -17.76 12.16
N HIS A 113 -0.39 -17.93 13.44
CA HIS A 113 0.29 -17.25 14.55
C HIS A 113 1.72 -17.79 14.73
N PRO A 114 2.77 -16.96 14.65
CA PRO A 114 4.16 -17.38 14.87
C PRO A 114 4.47 -17.61 16.35
N THR A 115 3.61 -17.14 17.24
CA THR A 115 3.56 -17.46 18.67
C THR A 115 2.26 -18.19 19.00
N TYR A 116 2.07 -18.67 20.23
CA TYR A 116 0.82 -19.34 20.59
C TYR A 116 -0.40 -18.42 20.56
N GLY A 117 -1.51 -18.90 20.00
CA GLY A 117 -2.79 -18.23 20.02
C GLY A 117 -3.68 -18.61 21.21
N PRO A 118 -4.79 -17.87 21.45
CA PRO A 118 -5.72 -18.17 22.54
C PRO A 118 -6.43 -19.53 22.42
N SER A 119 -6.50 -20.10 21.22
CA SER A 119 -7.06 -21.43 20.96
C SER A 119 -6.17 -22.57 21.45
N GLU A 120 -4.84 -22.40 21.43
CA GLU A 120 -3.88 -23.46 21.75
C GLU A 120 -3.52 -23.49 23.25
N VAL A 121 -3.51 -22.32 23.90
CA VAL A 121 -3.02 -22.15 25.29
C VAL A 121 -3.99 -21.40 26.21
N GLY A 122 -5.13 -20.93 25.71
CA GLY A 122 -6.13 -20.17 26.45
C GLY A 122 -5.85 -18.65 26.48
N SER A 123 -6.93 -17.87 26.48
CA SER A 123 -6.88 -16.40 26.59
C SER A 123 -6.19 -15.95 27.88
N GLY A 124 -5.21 -15.05 27.76
CA GLY A 124 -4.45 -14.51 28.89
C GLY A 124 -3.34 -15.42 29.42
N SER A 125 -3.05 -16.56 28.77
CA SER A 125 -1.92 -17.40 29.11
C SER A 125 -0.58 -16.68 28.83
N PRO A 126 0.42 -16.76 29.73
CA PRO A 126 1.77 -16.22 29.45
C PRO A 126 2.45 -16.95 28.29
N MET A 127 1.95 -18.12 27.90
CA MET A 127 2.45 -18.88 26.75
C MET A 127 2.22 -18.15 25.40
N LEU A 128 1.24 -17.23 25.31
CA LEU A 128 0.89 -16.50 24.07
C LEU A 128 2.07 -15.74 23.43
N TYR A 129 3.10 -15.46 24.23
CA TYR A 129 4.27 -14.68 23.87
C TYR A 129 5.49 -15.52 23.49
N PHE A 130 5.40 -16.86 23.52
CA PHE A 130 6.44 -17.79 23.07
C PHE A 130 6.20 -18.24 21.63
N ALA A 131 7.27 -18.56 20.90
CA ALA A 131 7.19 -19.07 19.53
C ALA A 131 6.29 -20.33 19.43
N ASN A 132 5.47 -20.43 18.38
CA ASN A 132 4.46 -21.47 18.21
C ASN A 132 5.11 -22.83 17.91
N ALA A 133 4.62 -23.86 18.59
CA ALA A 133 5.14 -25.21 18.50
C ALA A 133 4.10 -26.29 18.85
N GLY A 134 4.17 -27.42 18.15
CA GLY A 134 3.50 -28.66 18.52
C GLY A 134 4.13 -29.28 19.77
N ASN A 135 3.38 -30.14 20.45
CA ASN A 135 3.91 -30.89 21.59
C ASN A 135 4.99 -31.87 21.10
N GLY A 136 6.06 -32.02 21.88
CA GLY A 136 7.07 -33.04 21.64
C GLY A 136 6.59 -34.46 21.95
N PRO A 137 7.45 -35.48 21.75
CA PRO A 137 7.21 -36.86 22.18
C PRO A 137 6.78 -37.05 23.64
N ASN A 138 7.11 -36.14 24.55
CA ASN A 138 6.62 -36.18 25.94
C ASN A 138 5.15 -35.72 26.12
N GLY A 139 4.53 -35.15 25.08
CA GLY A 139 3.15 -34.66 25.09
C GLY A 139 2.93 -33.32 25.82
N VAL A 140 3.99 -32.63 26.25
CA VAL A 140 3.97 -31.38 27.02
C VAL A 140 4.53 -30.24 26.15
N LYS A 141 4.00 -29.02 26.32
CA LYS A 141 4.59 -27.80 25.74
C LYS A 141 5.60 -27.22 26.74
N ASN A 142 6.81 -26.95 26.29
CA ASN A 142 7.87 -26.37 27.11
C ASN A 142 7.88 -24.84 26.90
N THR A 143 8.05 -24.04 27.94
CA THR A 143 8.02 -22.56 27.84
C THR A 143 8.96 -21.92 28.86
N ASP A 144 10.25 -22.25 28.75
CA ASP A 144 11.35 -21.63 29.48
C ASP A 144 11.95 -20.54 28.58
N ASP A 145 12.04 -19.30 29.08
CA ASP A 145 12.50 -18.10 28.37
C ASP A 145 14.03 -17.86 28.50
N GLY A 146 14.76 -18.92 28.83
CA GLY A 146 16.20 -18.98 28.63
C GLY A 146 17.01 -18.12 29.60
N THR A 147 18.11 -17.57 29.10
CA THR A 147 19.06 -16.78 29.90
C THR A 147 18.74 -15.29 29.83
N ASP A 148 18.19 -14.80 28.72
CA ASP A 148 17.81 -13.39 28.58
C ASP A 148 16.47 -13.03 29.25
N ASN A 149 15.63 -14.02 29.60
CA ASN A 149 14.29 -13.86 30.19
C ASN A 149 13.34 -13.08 29.26
N VAL A 150 13.50 -13.24 27.94
CA VAL A 150 12.69 -12.62 26.90
C VAL A 150 12.12 -13.73 26.02
N ARG A 151 10.79 -13.83 25.96
CA ARG A 151 10.10 -14.92 25.27
C ARG A 151 10.16 -14.79 23.75
N ALA A 152 10.07 -15.93 23.05
CA ALA A 152 10.17 -16.02 21.60
C ALA A 152 11.52 -15.49 21.06
N THR A 153 12.59 -15.74 21.82
CA THR A 153 13.97 -15.44 21.42
C THR A 153 14.72 -16.71 21.07
N ARG A 154 16.00 -16.53 20.75
CA ARG A 154 16.88 -17.60 20.29
C ARG A 154 17.36 -18.54 21.39
N ASP A 155 17.29 -18.18 22.66
CA ASP A 155 17.69 -19.03 23.78
C ASP A 155 16.53 -19.64 24.57
N ASP A 156 15.27 -19.34 24.21
CA ASP A 156 14.05 -20.11 24.59
C ASP A 156 14.36 -21.63 24.67
N VAL A 157 14.14 -22.25 25.82
CA VAL A 157 14.40 -23.69 26.01
C VAL A 157 13.11 -24.46 25.80
N ARG A 158 13.00 -25.05 24.62
CA ARG A 158 11.78 -25.73 24.13
C ARG A 158 11.83 -27.26 24.18
N SER A 159 12.92 -27.83 24.72
CA SER A 159 13.15 -29.28 24.86
C SER A 159 12.91 -30.05 23.56
N ASP A 160 11.74 -30.67 23.41
CA ASP A 160 11.35 -31.58 22.36
C ASP A 160 10.13 -31.08 21.56
N ASP A 161 9.67 -29.85 21.83
CA ASP A 161 8.57 -29.19 21.11
C ASP A 161 8.85 -29.09 19.60
N VAL A 162 7.85 -29.43 18.79
CA VAL A 162 7.95 -29.43 17.32
C VAL A 162 7.76 -28.01 16.80
N ASN A 163 8.84 -27.38 16.33
CA ASN A 163 8.77 -26.04 15.76
C ASN A 163 7.91 -25.97 14.49
N PHE A 164 7.01 -24.98 14.44
CA PHE A 164 6.20 -24.68 13.26
C PHE A 164 6.68 -23.46 12.48
N ASN A 165 7.56 -22.64 13.06
CA ASN A 165 8.02 -21.40 12.44
C ASN A 165 9.05 -21.69 11.35
N TRP A 166 8.74 -21.28 10.12
CA TRP A 166 9.69 -21.23 9.02
C TRP A 166 10.71 -20.13 9.25
N PHE A 167 11.99 -20.49 9.30
CA PHE A 167 13.11 -19.56 9.43
C PHE A 167 14.21 -19.86 8.41
N ARG A 168 15.14 -18.93 8.18
CA ARG A 168 16.21 -19.10 7.19
C ARG A 168 17.34 -19.99 7.74
N ASN A 169 17.82 -20.92 6.94
CA ASN A 169 18.84 -21.89 7.35
C ASN A 169 20.17 -21.23 7.75
N ASN A 170 20.77 -21.69 8.87
CA ASN A 170 21.98 -21.25 9.59
C ASN A 170 21.89 -19.90 10.31
N VAL A 171 20.68 -19.43 10.62
CA VAL A 171 20.44 -18.01 10.81
C VAL A 171 19.24 -17.76 11.78
N ASN A 172 19.25 -16.73 12.66
CA ASN A 172 18.12 -16.34 13.56
C ASN A 172 18.17 -14.83 13.94
N ASP A 173 17.42 -13.98 13.23
CA ASP A 173 17.24 -12.52 13.45
C ASP A 173 16.04 -11.99 12.61
N PRO A 174 14.83 -11.86 13.18
CA PRO A 174 13.62 -11.52 12.43
C PRO A 174 13.54 -10.05 11.98
N PHE A 175 14.56 -9.27 12.32
CA PHE A 175 14.69 -7.88 11.90
C PHE A 175 15.64 -7.72 10.71
N GLN A 176 16.16 -8.84 10.19
CA GLN A 176 17.04 -8.97 9.02
C GLN A 176 16.50 -8.20 7.78
N ALA A 177 17.27 -8.09 6.69
CA ALA A 177 16.77 -7.62 5.41
C ALA A 177 16.31 -8.83 4.58
N LEU A 178 15.24 -8.68 3.80
CA LEU A 178 14.74 -9.74 2.91
C LEU A 178 15.80 -10.09 1.86
N PRO A 179 16.28 -11.36 1.78
CA PRO A 179 17.21 -11.76 0.72
C PRO A 179 16.52 -11.86 -0.65
N ALA A 180 17.34 -11.91 -1.70
CA ALA A 180 16.86 -11.98 -3.08
C ALA A 180 16.09 -13.28 -3.39
N VAL A 181 16.47 -14.40 -2.77
CA VAL A 181 15.78 -15.70 -2.87
C VAL A 181 15.17 -16.04 -1.51
N ILE A 182 13.89 -16.37 -1.46
CA ILE A 182 13.17 -16.82 -0.26
C ILE A 182 12.28 -17.99 -0.68
N ASP A 183 12.67 -19.20 -0.29
CA ASP A 183 11.99 -20.44 -0.63
C ASP A 183 12.35 -21.56 0.37
N ARG A 184 11.93 -22.80 0.11
CA ARG A 184 12.19 -23.98 0.98
C ARG A 184 13.60 -24.55 0.82
N THR A 185 14.38 -24.09 -0.16
CA THR A 185 15.81 -24.46 -0.29
C THR A 185 16.66 -23.74 0.76
N ASN A 186 16.24 -22.53 1.15
CA ASN A 186 16.97 -21.68 2.09
C ASN A 186 16.20 -21.29 3.37
N HIS A 187 14.94 -21.70 3.51
CA HIS A 187 14.18 -21.68 4.76
C HIS A 187 13.69 -23.07 5.16
N SER A 188 13.47 -23.29 6.45
CA SER A 188 13.05 -24.56 7.03
C SER A 188 12.35 -24.36 8.36
N ILE A 189 11.62 -25.37 8.83
CA ILE A 189 11.12 -25.47 10.21
C ILE A 189 12.05 -26.27 11.14
N LEU A 190 13.06 -26.95 10.59
CA LEU A 190 13.91 -27.86 11.37
C LEU A 190 14.89 -27.08 12.25
N THR A 191 14.74 -27.16 13.57
CA THR A 191 15.61 -26.45 14.53
C THR A 191 17.09 -26.83 14.42
N SER A 192 17.43 -27.99 13.85
CA SER A 192 18.81 -28.36 13.49
C SER A 192 19.46 -27.43 12.44
N ASN A 193 18.68 -26.60 11.76
CA ASN A 193 19.16 -25.58 10.84
C ASN A 193 19.35 -24.20 11.51
N LEU A 194 19.16 -24.06 12.82
CA LEU A 194 19.48 -22.82 13.55
C LEU A 194 21.00 -22.56 13.59
N PRO A 195 21.44 -21.31 13.87
CA PRO A 195 22.85 -21.03 14.18
C PRO A 195 23.36 -21.86 15.35
N ALA A 196 24.63 -22.20 15.34
CA ALA A 196 25.28 -22.83 16.48
C ALA A 196 25.14 -21.94 17.74
N GLY A 197 24.62 -22.52 18.82
CA GLY A 197 24.36 -21.82 20.08
C GLY A 197 23.00 -21.11 20.17
N HIS A 198 22.10 -21.32 19.20
CA HIS A 198 20.70 -20.93 19.32
C HIS A 198 19.85 -22.17 19.63
N ASN A 199 18.99 -22.07 20.65
CA ASN A 199 18.13 -23.15 21.15
C ASN A 199 16.81 -23.22 20.37
N TYR A 200 16.25 -22.07 19.98
CA TYR A 200 14.97 -21.99 19.27
C TYR A 200 14.86 -20.83 18.28
N VAL A 201 13.72 -20.74 17.60
CA VAL A 201 13.41 -19.71 16.60
C VAL A 201 12.99 -18.40 17.27
N GLU A 202 13.58 -17.28 16.83
CA GLU A 202 13.27 -15.93 17.31
C GLU A 202 12.21 -15.27 16.43
N VAL A 203 11.16 -14.72 17.03
CA VAL A 203 9.99 -14.10 16.34
C VAL A 203 10.00 -12.59 16.53
N SER A 204 9.66 -11.80 15.51
CA SER A 204 9.54 -10.33 15.64
C SER A 204 8.36 -9.93 16.52
N THR A 205 8.64 -9.35 17.70
CA THR A 205 7.64 -9.03 18.72
C THR A 205 7.81 -7.62 19.31
N ALA A 206 6.69 -6.94 19.63
CA ALA A 206 6.67 -5.61 20.24
C ALA A 206 5.38 -5.34 21.06
N PHE A 207 5.26 -6.02 22.21
CA PHE A 207 4.04 -6.07 23.03
C PHE A 207 3.75 -4.84 23.91
N ASP A 208 4.62 -3.84 23.91
CA ASP A 208 4.43 -2.57 24.61
C ASP A 208 3.18 -1.86 24.04
N PRO A 209 2.18 -1.41 24.84
CA PRO A 209 2.13 -1.37 26.31
C PRO A 209 1.28 -2.49 26.98
N CYS A 210 0.87 -3.55 26.26
CA CYS A 210 0.14 -4.67 26.89
C CYS A 210 0.98 -5.41 27.93
N GLU A 211 2.26 -5.60 27.64
CA GLU A 211 3.21 -6.20 28.56
C GLU A 211 4.39 -5.25 28.74
N SER A 212 4.83 -5.07 29.99
CA SER A 212 5.97 -4.22 30.36
C SER A 212 7.31 -4.97 30.36
N SER A 213 7.29 -6.24 29.97
CA SER A 213 8.49 -7.04 29.74
C SER A 213 9.24 -6.56 28.49
N VAL A 214 10.55 -6.86 28.46
CA VAL A 214 11.32 -6.74 27.23
C VAL A 214 10.77 -7.77 26.23
N ASN A 215 10.69 -7.38 24.97
CA ASN A 215 10.30 -8.20 23.82
C ASN A 215 11.49 -8.28 22.84
N SER A 216 11.40 -9.12 21.81
CA SER A 216 12.54 -9.34 20.90
C SER A 216 12.98 -8.07 20.17
N SER A 217 12.05 -7.17 19.78
CA SER A 217 12.42 -5.86 19.22
C SER A 217 13.28 -5.04 20.19
N GLY A 218 12.84 -4.95 21.46
CA GLY A 218 13.54 -4.21 22.51
C GLY A 218 14.90 -4.80 22.82
N LEU A 219 14.99 -6.12 22.99
CA LEU A 219 16.23 -6.87 23.22
C LEU A 219 17.25 -6.64 22.08
N ARG A 220 16.79 -6.64 20.82
CA ARG A 220 17.63 -6.45 19.63
C ARG A 220 17.91 -4.98 19.31
N GLY A 221 17.46 -4.04 20.14
CA GLY A 221 17.63 -2.60 19.94
C GLY A 221 16.95 -2.06 18.67
N GLN A 222 15.89 -2.73 18.21
CA GLN A 222 15.17 -2.40 16.99
C GLN A 222 14.01 -1.43 17.26
N ALA A 223 13.53 -0.77 16.20
CA ALA A 223 12.25 -0.09 16.25
C ALA A 223 11.13 -1.11 16.56
N ARG A 224 10.07 -0.69 17.29
CA ARG A 224 8.93 -1.53 17.69
C ARG A 224 8.33 -2.25 16.47
N THR A 225 8.68 -3.53 16.29
CA THR A 225 8.31 -4.33 15.13
C THR A 225 7.62 -5.61 15.58
N GLN A 226 6.46 -5.91 15.02
CA GLN A 226 5.70 -7.10 15.37
C GLN A 226 5.20 -7.78 14.10
N ASN A 227 5.32 -9.11 14.04
CA ASN A 227 4.68 -9.92 13.02
C ASN A 227 3.16 -9.65 13.00
N THR A 228 2.57 -9.48 11.82
CA THR A 228 1.14 -9.14 11.68
C THR A 228 0.25 -10.22 12.28
N MET A 229 0.64 -11.50 12.15
CA MET A 229 -0.06 -12.65 12.71
C MET A 229 0.20 -12.83 14.22
N PHE A 230 0.83 -11.88 14.92
CA PHE A 230 0.94 -11.98 16.37
C PHE A 230 -0.45 -11.90 17.04
N PRO A 231 -0.86 -12.89 17.85
CA PRO A 231 -2.27 -13.08 18.23
C PRO A 231 -2.78 -12.18 19.35
N VAL A 232 -1.92 -11.40 20.02
CA VAL A 232 -2.35 -10.42 21.03
C VAL A 232 -2.31 -9.02 20.46
N ILE A 233 -3.50 -8.49 20.16
CA ILE A 233 -3.68 -7.12 19.67
C ILE A 233 -3.81 -6.18 20.86
N CYS A 234 -2.85 -5.26 20.99
CA CYS A 234 -2.91 -4.18 21.97
C CYS A 234 -3.85 -3.08 21.51
N GLY A 235 -4.87 -2.75 22.32
CA GLY A 235 -5.81 -1.67 22.00
C GLY A 235 -5.13 -0.31 21.77
N ASN A 236 -3.97 -0.09 22.39
CA ASN A 236 -3.16 1.11 22.24
C ASN A 236 -2.06 1.01 21.15
N ASN A 237 -2.11 0.00 20.27
CA ASN A 237 -1.18 -0.14 19.14
C ASN A 237 -1.93 -0.04 17.80
N LEU A 238 -1.28 0.57 16.81
CA LEU A 238 -1.65 0.46 15.40
C LEU A 238 -0.63 -0.47 14.72
N LEU A 239 -1.12 -1.51 14.06
CA LEU A 239 -0.31 -2.49 13.32
C LEU A 239 -0.93 -2.63 11.92
N ARG A 240 -0.62 -1.67 11.05
CA ARG A 240 -1.26 -1.50 9.73
C ARG A 240 -0.32 -1.80 8.56
N GLU A 241 0.89 -2.29 8.85
CA GLU A 241 1.94 -2.53 7.86
C GLU A 241 2.60 -3.89 8.12
N LEU A 242 2.92 -4.62 7.06
CA LEU A 242 3.52 -5.95 7.19
C LEU A 242 4.94 -5.86 7.78
N ALA A 243 5.28 -6.79 8.67
CA ALA A 243 6.66 -7.03 9.06
C ALA A 243 7.43 -7.73 7.95
N ARG A 244 8.76 -7.79 8.09
CA ARG A 244 9.62 -8.56 7.17
C ARG A 244 9.41 -10.07 7.27
N ASP A 245 8.94 -10.55 8.41
CA ASP A 245 8.60 -11.96 8.60
C ASP A 245 7.36 -12.35 7.79
N ASP A 246 6.32 -11.51 7.82
CA ASP A 246 5.07 -11.71 7.06
C ASP A 246 5.34 -11.85 5.56
N VAL A 247 6.07 -10.88 4.98
CA VAL A 247 6.41 -10.87 3.55
C VAL A 247 7.30 -12.07 3.17
N ARG A 248 8.15 -12.54 4.08
CA ARG A 248 8.95 -13.74 3.83
C ARG A 248 8.12 -14.99 3.82
N LEU A 249 7.24 -15.18 4.81
CA LEU A 249 6.38 -16.35 4.88
C LEU A 249 5.56 -16.46 3.58
N LEU A 250 4.94 -15.35 3.17
CA LEU A 250 4.22 -15.27 1.90
C LEU A 250 5.12 -15.52 0.68
N ARG A 251 6.42 -15.19 0.73
CA ARG A 251 7.37 -15.56 -0.34
C ARG A 251 7.74 -17.05 -0.35
N ILE A 252 7.82 -17.70 0.81
CA ILE A 252 7.98 -19.18 0.88
C ILE A 252 6.79 -19.87 0.22
N ALA A 253 5.57 -19.37 0.44
CA ALA A 253 4.38 -19.88 -0.25
C ALA A 253 4.38 -19.59 -1.75
N ARG A 254 4.87 -18.41 -2.17
CA ARG A 254 4.95 -18.01 -3.59
C ARG A 254 5.98 -18.79 -4.41
N ALA A 255 6.93 -19.48 -3.77
CA ALA A 255 7.87 -20.41 -4.39
C ALA A 255 7.25 -21.80 -4.70
N GLY A 256 5.93 -21.83 -4.91
CA GLY A 256 5.19 -23.01 -5.36
C GLY A 256 5.20 -24.23 -4.42
N VAL A 257 4.83 -25.37 -4.98
CA VAL A 257 4.79 -26.70 -4.33
C VAL A 257 6.14 -27.41 -4.40
N ASP A 258 6.96 -27.10 -5.41
CA ASP A 258 8.35 -27.57 -5.46
C ASP A 258 9.26 -26.83 -4.46
N GLY A 259 8.77 -25.69 -3.94
CA GLY A 259 9.42 -24.93 -2.88
C GLY A 259 10.71 -24.24 -3.31
N THR A 260 10.88 -23.96 -4.61
CA THR A 260 12.10 -23.40 -5.20
C THR A 260 11.77 -22.16 -6.02
N GLN A 261 12.29 -20.99 -5.64
CA GLN A 261 11.95 -19.75 -6.34
C GLN A 261 12.50 -19.73 -7.77
N GLY A 262 11.66 -19.34 -8.74
CA GLY A 262 12.02 -19.21 -10.16
C GLY A 262 11.64 -20.40 -11.04
N THR A 263 10.77 -21.28 -10.55
CA THR A 263 10.27 -22.47 -11.26
C THR A 263 8.91 -22.20 -11.91
N SER A 264 8.25 -23.23 -12.44
CA SER A 264 7.01 -23.08 -13.22
C SER A 264 5.73 -22.97 -12.38
N ASP A 265 5.81 -23.24 -11.08
CA ASP A 265 4.72 -23.21 -10.11
C ASP A 265 4.79 -22.02 -9.15
N ASP A 266 5.80 -21.15 -9.32
CA ASP A 266 5.92 -19.80 -8.74
C ASP A 266 4.67 -18.94 -9.05
N TYR A 267 4.20 -18.16 -8.08
CA TYR A 267 3.05 -17.26 -8.30
C TYR A 267 3.18 -15.89 -7.61
N THR A 268 2.32 -14.96 -8.03
CA THR A 268 2.10 -13.67 -7.35
C THR A 268 0.65 -13.57 -6.91
N THR A 269 0.40 -13.06 -5.70
CA THR A 269 -0.96 -12.77 -5.22
C THR A 269 -1.29 -11.30 -5.43
N THR A 270 -2.45 -11.01 -6.00
CA THR A 270 -3.04 -9.67 -6.11
C THR A 270 -4.38 -9.69 -5.39
N LEU A 271 -4.54 -8.88 -4.35
CA LEU A 271 -5.83 -8.71 -3.67
C LEU A 271 -6.65 -7.60 -4.37
N THR A 272 -7.96 -7.77 -4.42
CA THR A 272 -8.89 -6.75 -4.96
C THR A 272 -10.06 -6.54 -4.02
N TYR A 273 -10.47 -5.28 -3.77
CA TYR A 273 -11.70 -5.03 -3.00
C TYR A 273 -12.90 -4.97 -3.95
N ALA A 274 -13.79 -5.96 -3.85
CA ALA A 274 -14.95 -6.13 -4.71
C ALA A 274 -16.21 -5.36 -4.24
N GLY A 275 -16.09 -4.51 -3.21
CA GLY A 275 -17.21 -3.72 -2.69
C GLY A 275 -18.11 -4.49 -1.72
N GLN A 276 -19.34 -4.01 -1.60
CA GLN A 276 -20.35 -4.59 -0.71
C GLN A 276 -21.10 -5.72 -1.43
N THR A 277 -20.60 -6.94 -1.27
CA THR A 277 -21.12 -8.17 -1.88
C THR A 277 -20.82 -9.37 -0.98
N SER A 278 -21.43 -10.51 -1.25
CA SER A 278 -21.09 -11.80 -0.64
C SER A 278 -20.51 -12.80 -1.66
N ASN A 279 -20.25 -12.36 -2.88
CA ASN A 279 -19.70 -13.15 -3.97
C ASN A 279 -18.25 -12.71 -4.24
N CYS A 280 -17.35 -13.15 -3.37
CA CYS A 280 -15.90 -12.98 -3.44
C CYS A 280 -15.22 -14.09 -2.63
N ASP A 281 -13.89 -14.16 -2.69
CA ASP A 281 -13.11 -15.28 -2.14
C ASP A 281 -12.88 -15.12 -0.62
N ILE A 282 -12.82 -13.88 -0.13
CA ILE A 282 -12.73 -13.52 1.30
C ILE A 282 -13.89 -12.58 1.68
N VAL A 283 -14.94 -13.13 2.27
CA VAL A 283 -16.12 -12.38 2.74
C VAL A 283 -15.91 -11.88 4.17
N ILE A 284 -15.95 -10.57 4.38
CA ILE A 284 -15.89 -9.93 5.70
C ILE A 284 -17.31 -9.64 6.19
N GLY A 285 -17.63 -10.05 7.42
CA GLY A 285 -18.91 -9.81 8.08
C GLY A 285 -18.76 -9.39 9.54
N PHE A 286 -19.86 -8.97 10.16
CA PHE A 286 -19.92 -8.63 11.58
C PHE A 286 -20.99 -9.48 12.30
N SER A 287 -20.68 -9.99 13.49
CA SER A 287 -21.63 -10.73 14.33
C SER A 287 -21.16 -10.74 15.79
N ASP A 288 -22.08 -10.68 16.76
CA ASP A 288 -21.75 -10.88 18.18
C ASP A 288 -21.58 -12.35 18.58
N SER A 289 -21.66 -13.29 17.62
CA SER A 289 -21.39 -14.71 17.84
C SER A 289 -19.91 -15.09 17.81
N THR A 290 -19.00 -14.20 17.41
CA THR A 290 -17.54 -14.40 17.50
C THR A 290 -16.96 -13.77 18.78
N GLY A 291 -15.81 -14.27 19.24
CA GLY A 291 -15.14 -13.77 20.44
C GLY A 291 -14.64 -12.33 20.29
N PHE A 292 -13.92 -12.06 19.20
CA PHE A 292 -13.31 -10.75 18.89
C PHE A 292 -13.25 -10.51 17.38
N ALA A 293 -12.43 -11.28 16.67
CA ALA A 293 -12.43 -11.45 15.23
C ALA A 293 -11.89 -12.86 14.91
N GLN A 294 -12.22 -13.39 13.73
CA GLN A 294 -11.64 -14.63 13.20
C GLN A 294 -11.86 -14.75 11.68
N CYS A 295 -10.85 -15.20 10.94
CA CYS A 295 -10.99 -15.83 9.64
C CYS A 295 -11.30 -17.32 9.81
N ASN A 296 -12.39 -17.80 9.20
CA ASN A 296 -12.62 -19.23 8.98
C ASN A 296 -12.26 -19.55 7.53
N VAL A 297 -11.46 -20.60 7.31
CA VAL A 297 -11.09 -21.06 5.96
C VAL A 297 -11.65 -22.45 5.66
N SER A 298 -11.93 -22.69 4.38
CA SER A 298 -11.94 -24.04 3.80
C SER A 298 -10.67 -24.20 2.97
N ALA A 299 -10.13 -25.42 2.88
CA ALA A 299 -8.96 -25.71 2.06
C ALA A 299 -9.07 -27.08 1.39
N THR A 300 -8.30 -27.25 0.32
CA THR A 300 -8.07 -28.53 -0.37
C THR A 300 -6.61 -28.95 -0.25
N ILE A 301 -6.38 -30.25 -0.23
CA ILE A 301 -5.06 -30.89 -0.08
C ILE A 301 -4.93 -31.97 -1.16
N GLY A 302 -3.71 -32.14 -1.69
CA GLY A 302 -3.40 -33.14 -2.72
C GLY A 302 -3.68 -32.69 -4.16
N GLY A 303 -3.76 -33.65 -5.08
CA GLY A 303 -3.75 -33.34 -6.52
C GLY A 303 -2.42 -32.69 -6.92
N GLY A 304 -2.49 -31.54 -7.60
CA GLY A 304 -1.30 -30.74 -7.96
C GLY A 304 -0.59 -30.10 -6.76
N LEU A 305 -1.20 -30.09 -5.57
CA LEU A 305 -0.65 -29.47 -4.36
C LEU A 305 0.33 -30.39 -3.59
N GLY A 306 0.40 -31.68 -3.92
CA GLY A 306 1.27 -32.61 -3.22
C GLY A 306 0.93 -32.73 -1.72
N ALA A 307 1.84 -32.28 -0.86
CA ALA A 307 1.68 -32.23 0.60
C ALA A 307 1.22 -30.86 1.12
N ASP A 308 1.04 -29.88 0.24
CA ASP A 308 0.56 -28.54 0.57
C ASP A 308 -0.97 -28.45 0.51
N ALA A 309 -1.50 -27.33 1.00
CA ALA A 309 -2.92 -27.01 0.94
C ALA A 309 -3.17 -25.69 0.19
N ALA A 310 -4.29 -25.58 -0.52
CA ALA A 310 -4.79 -24.31 -1.05
C ALA A 310 -6.13 -23.98 -0.40
N ILE A 311 -6.27 -22.75 0.09
CA ILE A 311 -7.56 -22.22 0.56
C ILE A 311 -8.56 -22.25 -0.60
N THR A 312 -9.84 -22.46 -0.31
CA THR A 312 -10.94 -22.43 -1.31
C THR A 312 -12.08 -21.48 -0.93
N SER A 313 -12.04 -20.92 0.28
CA SER A 313 -12.96 -19.89 0.75
C SER A 313 -12.44 -19.30 2.06
N GLY A 314 -12.46 -17.97 2.21
CA GLY A 314 -12.28 -17.29 3.49
C GLY A 314 -13.56 -16.59 3.95
N THR A 315 -13.85 -16.64 5.25
CA THR A 315 -14.92 -15.83 5.86
C THR A 315 -14.45 -15.23 7.17
N ILE A 316 -14.26 -13.92 7.17
CA ILE A 316 -13.87 -13.13 8.33
C ILE A 316 -15.13 -12.69 9.05
N THR A 317 -15.22 -12.94 10.35
CA THR A 317 -16.27 -12.38 11.21
C THR A 317 -15.63 -11.52 12.28
N ALA A 318 -15.95 -10.22 12.30
CA ALA A 318 -15.58 -9.29 13.37
C ALA A 318 -16.74 -9.13 14.37
N ARG A 319 -16.43 -8.94 15.66
CA ARG A 319 -17.44 -8.77 16.69
C ARG A 319 -18.12 -7.40 16.60
N LEU A 320 -19.45 -7.37 16.51
CA LEU A 320 -20.21 -6.12 16.32
C LEU A 320 -20.15 -5.19 17.55
N SER A 321 -20.13 -5.76 18.75
CA SER A 321 -20.10 -5.04 20.05
C SER A 321 -18.71 -4.52 20.48
N VAL A 322 -17.67 -4.70 19.68
CA VAL A 322 -16.34 -4.13 19.96
C VAL A 322 -16.32 -2.64 19.60
N ASN A 323 -15.66 -1.82 20.43
CA ASN A 323 -15.39 -0.41 20.13
C ASN A 323 -14.30 -0.30 19.06
N TRP A 324 -14.69 -0.41 17.78
CA TRP A 324 -13.78 -0.33 16.64
C TRP A 324 -13.38 1.11 16.30
N HIS A 325 -12.08 1.33 16.12
CA HIS A 325 -11.56 2.47 15.39
C HIS A 325 -11.42 2.10 13.91
N PHE A 326 -12.21 2.74 13.05
CA PHE A 326 -12.13 2.60 11.60
C PHE A 326 -11.24 3.69 11.01
N ASN A 327 -10.14 3.32 10.38
CA ASN A 327 -9.30 4.27 9.67
C ASN A 327 -10.02 4.80 8.43
N GLN A 328 -10.28 6.12 8.40
CA GLN A 328 -10.86 6.82 7.25
C GLN A 328 -9.80 7.51 6.38
N VAL A 329 -8.52 7.47 6.78
CA VAL A 329 -7.42 7.97 5.94
C VAL A 329 -7.08 6.91 4.91
N ASP A 330 -7.04 7.29 3.64
CA ASP A 330 -6.57 6.43 2.56
C ASP A 330 -5.06 6.19 2.68
N THR A 331 -4.68 4.95 3.00
CA THR A 331 -3.29 4.47 3.09
C THR A 331 -2.95 3.49 1.97
N THR A 332 -3.76 3.46 0.89
CA THR A 332 -3.45 2.71 -0.33
C THR A 332 -2.20 3.22 -1.06
N GLY A 333 -1.57 4.28 -0.53
CA GLY A 333 -0.56 5.08 -1.21
C GLY A 333 -1.24 6.01 -2.20
N SER A 334 -2.30 6.69 -1.72
CA SER A 334 -3.39 7.37 -2.45
C SER A 334 -3.08 7.64 -3.89
N ALA A 335 -4.03 7.34 -4.77
CA ALA A 335 -4.04 7.72 -6.17
C ALA A 335 -3.60 9.19 -6.39
N VAL A 336 -2.29 9.47 -6.51
CA VAL A 336 -1.78 10.84 -6.60
C VAL A 336 -1.89 11.28 -8.04
N GLY A 337 -2.62 12.36 -8.28
CA GLY A 337 -2.71 12.98 -9.59
C GLY A 337 -1.33 13.36 -10.14
N PRO A 338 -1.05 13.16 -11.44
CA PRO A 338 0.22 13.58 -12.01
C PRO A 338 0.41 15.09 -11.87
N THR A 339 1.60 15.52 -11.43
CA THR A 339 1.94 16.94 -11.33
C THR A 339 1.99 17.57 -12.72
N ILE A 340 1.18 18.61 -12.90
CA ILE A 340 1.14 19.46 -14.08
C ILE A 340 2.08 20.65 -13.89
N SER A 341 2.89 20.97 -14.89
CA SER A 341 3.69 22.21 -14.89
C SER A 341 3.61 22.95 -16.22
N ALA A 342 3.72 24.29 -16.18
CA ALA A 342 3.65 25.14 -17.36
C ALA A 342 4.88 24.92 -18.26
N ASN A 343 4.67 24.63 -19.54
CA ASN A 343 5.74 24.38 -20.52
C ASN A 343 5.97 25.62 -21.40
N SER A 344 4.98 25.99 -22.22
CA SER A 344 5.09 27.14 -23.11
C SER A 344 3.72 27.77 -23.40
N PRO A 345 3.53 29.09 -23.23
CA PRO A 345 4.47 30.02 -22.61
C PRO A 345 4.65 29.74 -21.10
N ALA A 346 5.65 30.36 -20.47
CA ALA A 346 5.86 30.21 -19.03
C ALA A 346 4.75 30.89 -18.22
N SER A 347 4.41 30.33 -17.05
CA SER A 347 3.47 30.97 -16.12
C SER A 347 4.00 32.33 -15.64
N GLY A 348 3.10 33.30 -15.49
CA GLY A 348 3.41 34.71 -15.18
C GLY A 348 3.87 35.55 -16.37
N SER A 349 4.17 34.94 -17.52
CA SER A 349 4.71 35.67 -18.68
C SER A 349 3.64 36.45 -19.47
N THR A 350 4.10 37.42 -20.27
CA THR A 350 3.30 38.12 -21.27
C THR A 350 3.71 37.66 -22.66
N THR A 351 2.77 37.10 -23.42
CA THR A 351 3.00 36.63 -24.79
C THR A 351 2.33 37.55 -25.80
N ALA A 352 3.13 38.08 -26.74
CA ALA A 352 2.60 38.83 -27.88
C ALA A 352 2.01 37.87 -28.93
N MET A 353 0.79 38.16 -29.38
CA MET A 353 0.15 37.52 -30.52
C MET A 353 0.69 38.07 -31.84
N ALA A 354 0.52 37.31 -32.93
CA ALA A 354 0.78 37.81 -34.27
C ALA A 354 -0.17 38.98 -34.63
N GLY A 355 0.27 39.84 -35.54
CA GLY A 355 -0.61 40.81 -36.20
C GLY A 355 -1.40 40.18 -37.35
N GLY A 356 -2.34 40.94 -37.91
CA GLY A 356 -3.21 40.52 -39.01
C GLY A 356 -4.20 41.62 -39.35
N THR A 357 -5.17 41.33 -40.23
CA THR A 357 -6.24 42.27 -40.54
C THR A 357 -7.29 42.34 -39.43
N ILE A 358 -8.05 43.43 -39.36
CA ILE A 358 -9.27 43.51 -38.54
C ILE A 358 -10.19 42.31 -38.87
N GLY A 359 -10.77 41.69 -37.85
CA GLY A 359 -11.60 40.48 -37.96
C GLY A 359 -10.80 39.17 -38.05
N ALA A 360 -9.49 39.19 -38.29
CA ALA A 360 -8.68 37.98 -38.30
C ALA A 360 -8.58 37.37 -36.89
N GLN A 361 -8.60 36.04 -36.81
CA GLN A 361 -8.38 35.31 -35.56
C GLN A 361 -6.91 34.95 -35.43
N VAL A 362 -6.30 35.36 -34.32
CA VAL A 362 -4.91 35.01 -33.97
C VAL A 362 -4.91 34.15 -32.72
N THR A 363 -4.12 33.08 -32.74
CA THR A 363 -4.12 32.05 -31.69
C THR A 363 -2.73 31.78 -31.13
N ARG A 364 -2.70 31.30 -29.88
CA ARG A 364 -1.49 30.79 -29.24
C ARG A 364 -1.82 29.61 -28.35
N ASN A 365 -1.03 28.56 -28.45
CA ASN A 365 -1.14 27.39 -27.58
C ASN A 365 -0.47 27.69 -26.23
N ILE A 366 -1.15 27.33 -25.16
CA ILE A 366 -0.58 27.10 -23.83
C ILE A 366 -0.43 25.58 -23.70
N THR A 367 0.78 25.13 -23.42
CA THR A 367 1.12 23.72 -23.24
C THR A 367 1.66 23.47 -21.84
N PHE A 368 1.47 22.24 -21.36
CA PHE A 368 1.91 21.79 -20.06
C PHE A 368 2.80 20.56 -20.22
N THR A 369 3.55 20.21 -19.16
CA THR A 369 4.13 18.87 -18.99
C THR A 369 3.40 18.14 -17.86
N VAL A 370 3.35 16.82 -17.98
CA VAL A 370 2.72 15.89 -17.03
C VAL A 370 3.84 15.02 -16.45
N SER A 371 3.91 14.87 -15.13
CA SER A 371 4.97 14.10 -14.48
C SER A 371 4.54 13.51 -13.13
N GLY A 372 5.10 12.35 -12.76
CA GLY A 372 4.79 11.69 -11.49
C GLY A 372 3.35 11.18 -11.39
N GLY A 373 2.84 11.15 -10.15
CA GLY A 373 1.57 10.52 -9.79
C GLY A 373 1.73 9.05 -9.36
N SER A 374 0.66 8.47 -8.79
CA SER A 374 0.62 7.07 -8.32
C SER A 374 -0.77 6.45 -8.51
N GLY A 375 -0.83 5.12 -8.59
CA GLY A 375 -2.08 4.37 -8.65
C GLY A 375 -3.02 4.82 -9.78
N ALA A 376 -4.29 5.00 -9.45
CA ALA A 376 -5.33 5.48 -10.36
C ALA A 376 -5.49 7.03 -10.35
N GLY A 377 -4.46 7.76 -9.93
CA GLY A 377 -4.55 9.21 -9.69
C GLY A 377 -4.87 10.01 -10.95
N THR A 378 -5.73 11.01 -10.81
CA THR A 378 -6.06 11.95 -11.87
C THR A 378 -5.77 13.38 -11.47
N THR A 379 -5.68 14.28 -12.44
CA THR A 379 -5.54 15.71 -12.19
C THR A 379 -6.49 16.47 -13.08
N ASP A 380 -7.36 17.24 -12.44
CA ASP A 380 -8.26 18.16 -13.13
C ASP A 380 -7.52 19.45 -13.45
N LEU A 381 -7.32 19.72 -14.74
CA LEU A 381 -6.79 20.97 -15.27
C LEU A 381 -7.95 21.80 -15.82
N LEU A 382 -8.26 22.92 -15.15
CA LEU A 382 -9.29 23.87 -15.54
C LEU A 382 -8.66 25.22 -15.90
N CYS A 383 -8.93 25.71 -17.11
CA CYS A 383 -8.49 27.02 -17.61
C CYS A 383 -9.68 27.93 -17.94
N GLN A 384 -9.58 29.20 -17.53
CA GLN A 384 -10.63 30.21 -17.68
C GLN A 384 -10.06 31.58 -18.01
N VAL A 385 -10.87 32.44 -18.66
CA VAL A 385 -10.49 33.82 -18.95
C VAL A 385 -10.67 34.64 -17.68
N ASN A 386 -9.58 35.18 -17.14
CA ASN A 386 -9.61 36.03 -15.95
C ASN A 386 -10.01 37.48 -16.30
N SER A 387 -9.56 38.00 -17.45
CA SER A 387 -9.80 39.39 -17.85
C SER A 387 -9.52 39.67 -19.33
N GLY A 388 -10.01 40.83 -19.81
CA GLY A 388 -9.74 41.36 -21.14
C GLY A 388 -10.57 40.73 -22.25
N THR A 389 -10.11 40.83 -23.50
CA THR A 389 -10.85 40.35 -24.69
C THR A 389 -10.27 39.07 -25.28
N VAL A 390 -9.48 38.31 -24.51
CA VAL A 390 -8.98 37.00 -24.92
C VAL A 390 -10.09 35.96 -24.75
N ALA A 391 -10.16 34.99 -25.64
CA ALA A 391 -11.04 33.83 -25.54
C ALA A 391 -10.22 32.53 -25.51
N ILE A 392 -10.81 31.46 -24.98
CA ILE A 392 -10.26 30.10 -25.11
C ILE A 392 -11.10 29.37 -26.17
N ASN A 393 -10.46 28.75 -27.16
CA ASN A 393 -11.17 27.86 -28.08
C ASN A 393 -11.59 26.57 -27.36
N SER A 394 -12.81 26.09 -27.66
CA SER A 394 -13.40 24.89 -27.06
C SER A 394 -12.53 23.64 -27.22
N GLY A 395 -12.47 22.81 -26.17
CA GLY A 395 -11.93 21.44 -26.23
C GLY A 395 -10.62 21.19 -25.50
N GLY A 396 -10.03 22.19 -24.84
CA GLY A 396 -8.85 22.02 -23.99
C GLY A 396 -8.94 22.68 -22.61
N ASN A 397 -10.01 23.42 -22.33
CA ASN A 397 -10.15 24.27 -21.14
C ASN A 397 -10.56 23.51 -19.86
N GLN A 398 -10.99 22.26 -19.97
CA GLN A 398 -11.18 21.35 -18.84
C GLN A 398 -10.68 19.97 -19.26
N GLN A 399 -9.80 19.36 -18.48
CA GLN A 399 -9.17 18.07 -18.77
C GLN A 399 -9.02 17.29 -17.47
N ASN A 400 -9.38 16.01 -17.46
CA ASN A 400 -9.01 15.07 -16.39
C ASN A 400 -7.86 14.20 -16.90
N ILE A 401 -6.71 14.23 -16.21
CA ILE A 401 -5.44 13.70 -16.70
C ILE A 401 -4.98 12.57 -15.78
N PRO A 402 -5.01 11.29 -16.21
CA PRO A 402 -4.55 10.16 -15.40
C PRO A 402 -3.02 10.08 -15.33
N VAL A 403 -2.48 9.34 -14.36
CA VAL A 403 -1.05 8.98 -14.30
C VAL A 403 -0.57 8.40 -15.65
N GLY A 404 0.55 8.90 -16.16
CA GLY A 404 1.08 8.53 -17.48
C GLY A 404 0.34 9.12 -18.69
N GLY A 405 -0.73 9.90 -18.47
CA GLY A 405 -1.45 10.63 -19.51
C GLY A 405 -0.70 11.85 -20.05
N SER A 406 -1.35 12.59 -20.96
CA SER A 406 -0.83 13.84 -21.52
C SER A 406 -1.93 14.91 -21.62
N THR A 407 -1.53 16.19 -21.64
CA THR A 407 -2.46 17.32 -21.76
C THR A 407 -2.67 17.73 -23.22
N SER A 408 -3.91 18.00 -23.59
CA SER A 408 -4.25 18.82 -24.76
C SER A 408 -3.82 20.27 -24.56
N ALA A 409 -3.42 20.95 -25.64
CA ALA A 409 -3.07 22.37 -25.58
C ALA A 409 -4.31 23.25 -25.36
N VAL A 410 -4.20 24.25 -24.50
CA VAL A 410 -5.24 25.28 -24.30
C VAL A 410 -4.98 26.40 -25.30
N VAL A 411 -5.92 26.64 -26.22
CA VAL A 411 -5.72 27.60 -27.32
C VAL A 411 -6.32 28.96 -26.96
N ALA A 412 -5.46 29.91 -26.59
CA ALA A 412 -5.82 31.31 -26.43
C ALA A 412 -6.06 31.96 -27.79
N ARG A 413 -7.08 32.83 -27.90
CA ARG A 413 -7.49 33.48 -29.16
C ARG A 413 -7.87 34.95 -28.95
N PHE A 414 -7.51 35.80 -29.90
CA PHE A 414 -8.18 37.09 -30.13
C PHE A 414 -8.82 37.12 -31.53
N THR A 415 -9.90 37.89 -31.66
CA THR A 415 -10.34 38.44 -32.94
C THR A 415 -9.84 39.88 -32.99
N LEU A 416 -8.97 40.19 -33.95
CA LEU A 416 -8.30 41.49 -34.03
C LEU A 416 -9.30 42.63 -34.31
N THR A 417 -9.16 43.74 -33.58
CA THR A 417 -9.97 44.96 -33.77
C THR A 417 -9.10 46.12 -34.26
N ALA A 418 -9.69 47.28 -34.54
CA ALA A 418 -8.96 48.51 -34.85
C ALA A 418 -8.08 49.03 -33.67
N SER A 419 -8.25 48.48 -32.47
CA SER A 419 -7.47 48.80 -31.27
C SER A 419 -6.61 47.61 -30.84
N ALA A 420 -5.46 47.89 -30.22
CA ALA A 420 -4.68 46.87 -29.54
C ALA A 420 -5.47 46.27 -28.37
N GLN A 421 -5.29 44.97 -28.13
CA GLN A 421 -6.04 44.20 -27.14
C GLN A 421 -5.11 43.54 -26.12
N ALA A 422 -5.64 43.30 -24.93
CA ALA A 422 -4.97 42.53 -23.90
C ALA A 422 -5.99 41.60 -23.21
N GLY A 423 -5.48 40.56 -22.56
CA GLY A 423 -6.29 39.66 -21.74
C GLY A 423 -5.44 38.65 -20.99
N GLN A 424 -6.07 37.98 -20.02
CA GLN A 424 -5.42 37.02 -19.14
C GLN A 424 -6.22 35.73 -19.07
N ILE A 425 -5.52 34.60 -19.12
CA ILE A 425 -6.06 33.27 -18.84
C ILE A 425 -5.42 32.75 -17.55
N GLY A 426 -6.25 32.33 -16.60
CA GLY A 426 -5.85 31.57 -15.42
C GLY A 426 -6.06 30.07 -15.66
N CYS A 427 -5.18 29.24 -15.13
CA CYS A 427 -5.36 27.79 -15.11
C CYS A 427 -5.05 27.23 -13.72
N THR A 428 -5.86 26.30 -13.26
CA THR A 428 -5.68 25.59 -11.99
C THR A 428 -5.60 24.10 -12.27
N ALA A 429 -4.56 23.44 -11.74
CA ALA A 429 -4.42 22.00 -11.75
C ALA A 429 -4.62 21.45 -10.34
N THR A 430 -5.62 20.60 -10.17
CA THR A 430 -6.01 19.98 -8.90
C THR A 430 -5.73 18.48 -8.99
N PRO A 431 -4.55 18.02 -8.54
CA PRO A 431 -4.24 16.59 -8.48
C PRO A 431 -4.95 15.91 -7.32
N ASP A 432 -5.48 14.71 -7.56
CA ASP A 432 -5.95 13.81 -6.50
C ASP A 432 -4.82 13.62 -5.46
N GLY A 433 -5.14 13.79 -4.17
CA GLY A 433 -4.19 13.65 -3.06
C GLY A 433 -2.99 14.63 -3.07
N GLY A 434 -2.93 15.61 -3.98
CA GLY A 434 -1.76 16.47 -4.17
C GLY A 434 -2.01 17.96 -3.87
N SER A 435 -0.97 18.77 -4.08
CA SER A 435 -1.06 20.23 -3.94
C SER A 435 -1.58 20.89 -5.22
N VAL A 436 -2.55 21.80 -5.08
CA VAL A 436 -3.11 22.58 -6.19
C VAL A 436 -2.05 23.52 -6.79
N ALA A 437 -1.85 23.45 -8.10
CA ALA A 437 -0.97 24.36 -8.84
C ALA A 437 -1.80 25.41 -9.59
N ASN A 438 -1.36 26.67 -9.56
CA ASN A 438 -2.02 27.78 -10.24
C ASN A 438 -1.07 28.43 -11.25
N PHE A 439 -1.58 28.70 -12.45
CA PHE A 439 -0.86 29.30 -13.56
C PHE A 439 -1.62 30.52 -14.08
N THR A 440 -0.89 31.48 -14.63
CA THR A 440 -1.48 32.71 -15.18
C THR A 440 -0.72 33.12 -16.42
N TYR A 441 -1.44 33.47 -17.49
CA TYR A 441 -0.86 33.78 -18.79
C TYR A 441 -1.44 35.09 -19.30
N ASN A 442 -0.58 36.09 -19.49
CA ASN A 442 -0.98 37.38 -20.05
C ASN A 442 -0.74 37.37 -21.56
N PHE A 443 -1.69 37.91 -22.33
CA PHE A 443 -1.57 38.04 -23.77
C PHE A 443 -1.83 39.47 -24.22
N THR A 444 -1.08 39.89 -25.24
CA THR A 444 -1.31 41.14 -25.96
C THR A 444 -1.46 40.86 -27.44
N ALA A 445 -2.36 41.57 -28.11
CA ALA A 445 -2.50 41.54 -29.56
C ALA A 445 -2.40 42.98 -30.11
N PRO A 446 -1.65 43.20 -31.19
CA PRO A 446 -1.58 44.53 -31.82
C PRO A 446 -2.94 44.90 -32.44
N ALA A 447 -3.14 46.18 -32.75
CA ALA A 447 -4.26 46.60 -33.58
C ALA A 447 -4.21 45.90 -34.94
N GLY A 448 -5.35 45.42 -35.42
CA GLY A 448 -5.49 44.84 -36.75
C GLY A 448 -5.37 45.92 -37.83
N THR A 449 -4.75 45.59 -38.96
CA THR A 449 -4.72 46.47 -40.13
C THR A 449 -6.04 46.43 -40.89
N PRO A 450 -6.50 47.52 -41.52
CA PRO A 450 -7.60 47.46 -42.47
C PRO A 450 -7.29 46.46 -43.61
N PRO A 451 -8.30 45.73 -44.15
CA PRO A 451 -8.11 44.88 -45.32
C PRO A 451 -7.52 45.67 -46.50
N SER A 452 -6.58 45.08 -47.25
CA SER A 452 -5.90 45.76 -48.37
C SER A 452 -6.84 46.13 -49.53
N SER A 453 -8.04 45.54 -49.59
CA SER A 453 -9.14 45.95 -50.46
C SER A 453 -9.65 47.38 -50.21
N CYS A 454 -9.42 47.94 -49.01
CA CYS A 454 -9.85 49.31 -48.65
C CYS A 454 -8.88 50.41 -49.13
N THR A 455 -7.67 50.05 -49.57
CA THR A 455 -6.57 51.02 -49.81
C THR A 455 -6.70 51.88 -51.08
N GLY A 456 -7.79 51.73 -51.86
CA GLY A 456 -8.01 52.45 -53.12
C GLY A 456 -9.09 53.56 -53.08
N GLY A 457 -9.97 53.55 -52.07
CA GLY A 457 -11.08 54.48 -51.98
C GLY A 457 -10.68 55.83 -51.38
N ARG A 458 -10.54 56.88 -52.20
CA ARG A 458 -10.44 58.26 -51.67
C ARG A 458 -11.78 58.66 -51.06
N ILE A 459 -11.91 58.55 -49.74
CA ILE A 459 -13.05 59.11 -49.02
C ILE A 459 -12.99 60.64 -49.13
N MET A 460 -13.80 61.20 -50.03
CA MET A 460 -14.01 62.65 -50.07
C MET A 460 -14.82 63.05 -48.83
N LYS A 461 -14.19 63.78 -47.91
CA LYS A 461 -14.91 64.40 -46.79
C LYS A 461 -15.71 65.61 -47.28
N SER A 462 -16.95 65.39 -47.71
CA SER A 462 -17.96 66.46 -47.67
C SER A 462 -18.43 66.60 -46.22
N GLY A 463 -18.10 67.72 -45.57
CA GLY A 463 -18.53 67.94 -44.19
C GLY A 463 -20.02 68.22 -44.13
N PHE A 464 -20.78 67.39 -43.42
CA PHE A 464 -21.64 67.78 -42.30
C PHE A 464 -22.16 66.50 -41.59
N GLU A 465 -22.31 66.59 -40.27
CA GLU A 465 -22.95 65.61 -39.37
C GLU A 465 -22.23 64.26 -39.11
N ASN A 466 -22.82 63.47 -38.22
CA ASN A 466 -22.14 62.65 -37.22
C ASN A 466 -22.53 61.15 -37.32
N THR A 467 -21.89 60.33 -36.49
CA THR A 467 -22.12 58.88 -36.27
C THR A 467 -21.75 57.93 -37.42
N GLY A 468 -20.51 57.44 -37.34
CA GLY A 468 -20.11 56.05 -37.60
C GLY A 468 -20.55 55.35 -38.88
N ASP A 469 -19.65 55.26 -39.85
CA ASP A 469 -19.63 54.17 -40.84
C ASP A 469 -18.20 53.67 -41.08
N ILE A 470 -18.01 52.35 -40.97
CA ILE A 470 -16.86 51.62 -41.53
C ILE A 470 -17.39 50.95 -42.79
N ALA A 471 -17.13 51.54 -43.96
CA ALA A 471 -17.60 51.01 -45.23
C ALA A 471 -16.45 50.39 -46.03
N CYS A 472 -16.30 49.05 -45.92
CA CYS A 472 -16.02 48.09 -47.01
C CYS A 472 -15.38 46.77 -46.51
N PRO A 473 -15.92 45.62 -46.98
CA PRO A 473 -17.29 45.14 -46.76
C PRO A 473 -17.48 44.50 -45.37
#